data_AF-A0A016UAL9-F1
#
_entry.id   AF-A0A016UAL9-F1
#
_cell.length_a   1.000
_cell.length_b   1.000
_cell.length_c   1.000
_cell.angle_alpha   90.00
_cell.angle_beta   90.00
_cell.angle_gamma   90.00
#
_symmetry.space_group_name_H-M   'P 1'
#
loop_
_entity.id
_entity.type
_entity.pdbx_description
1 polymer ?
#
loop_
_entity_poly.entity_id
_entity_poly.type
_entity_poly.pdbx_seq_one_letter_code
_entity_poly.pdbx_strand_id
1 'polypeptide(L)'
;MKNVKLSGVQNKDEYKFHIFNDTDKTPSVVITLGVGWDVLAEQKLKKILPNGTLFFGADPMYEENAALYSTVGQFFPLAIGNETKLSKAFVMPKQLKGKYVFQTMVHLDVITFLTKLTRTPIIDQFLMDNEGPEYDLLPMMGVGQEFDQNGIVACQINAEIHSGHTNFKERFAAVMKGLLNDRRYAIFKVVTTGHHRTFLLNFEDRKCVEKYIAQFFK
;
A
#
# COMPACT_ATOMS: atom_id res chain seq x y z
N MET A 1 28.22 -10.44 -5.46
CA MET A 1 26.84 -10.17 -5.02
C MET A 1 26.69 -8.66 -4.89
N LYS A 2 25.78 -8.04 -5.64
CA LYS A 2 25.51 -6.60 -5.50
C LYS A 2 24.59 -6.38 -4.31
N ASN A 3 24.75 -5.26 -3.60
CA ASN A 3 23.83 -4.91 -2.53
C ASN A 3 22.45 -4.59 -3.13
N VAL A 4 21.38 -5.14 -2.54
CA VAL A 4 20.00 -4.76 -2.92
C VAL A 4 19.82 -3.27 -2.61
N LYS A 5 19.50 -2.49 -3.63
CA LYS A 5 19.37 -1.04 -3.52
C LYS A 5 17.92 -0.64 -3.19
N LEU A 6 17.64 -0.53 -1.88
CA LEU A 6 16.39 0.03 -1.40
C LEU A 6 16.41 1.56 -1.50
N SER A 7 15.52 2.14 -2.30
CA SER A 7 15.47 3.58 -2.55
C SER A 7 14.31 4.22 -1.79
N GLY A 8 14.60 5.22 -0.95
CA GLY A 8 13.58 5.99 -0.25
C GLY A 8 13.07 7.14 -1.10
N VAL A 9 11.76 7.27 -1.21
CA VAL A 9 11.05 8.36 -1.88
C VAL A 9 10.33 9.18 -0.83
N GLN A 10 10.85 10.38 -0.57
CA GLN A 10 10.39 11.24 0.52
C GLN A 10 9.08 11.98 0.18
N ASN A 11 8.10 11.97 1.07
CA ASN A 11 7.01 12.95 1.13
C ASN A 11 7.26 13.91 2.32
N LYS A 12 6.27 14.69 2.78
CA LYS A 12 6.45 15.65 3.89
C LYS A 12 6.70 14.98 5.25
N ASP A 13 6.28 13.73 5.41
CA ASP A 13 6.20 13.06 6.71
C ASP A 13 7.07 11.79 6.81
N GLU A 14 7.32 11.12 5.69
CA GLU A 14 7.98 9.83 5.62
C GLU A 14 8.78 9.59 4.33
N TYR A 15 9.46 8.44 4.31
CA TYR A 15 10.01 7.84 3.11
C TYR A 15 9.21 6.60 2.75
N LYS A 16 8.62 6.59 1.55
CA LYS A 16 8.09 5.37 0.92
C LYS A 16 9.24 4.70 0.16
N PHE A 17 9.50 3.43 0.42
CA PHE A 17 10.63 2.72 -0.18
C PHE A 17 10.23 1.98 -1.45
N HIS A 18 11.16 1.84 -2.39
CA HIS A 18 10.99 1.06 -3.61
C HIS A 18 12.34 0.48 -4.04
N ILE A 19 12.33 -0.75 -4.55
CA ILE A 19 13.46 -1.38 -5.23
C ILE A 19 13.22 -1.22 -6.73
N PHE A 20 14.04 -0.41 -7.38
CA PHE A 20 13.93 -0.18 -8.82
C PHE A 20 14.62 -1.28 -9.61
N ASN A 21 14.13 -1.58 -10.82
CA ASN A 21 14.85 -2.38 -11.79
C ASN A 21 15.60 -1.52 -12.81
N ASP A 22 16.91 -1.70 -12.88
CA ASP A 22 17.76 -0.95 -13.80
C ASP A 22 17.60 -1.43 -15.25
N THR A 23 17.22 -2.70 -15.45
CA THR A 23 17.16 -3.39 -16.75
C THR A 23 15.74 -3.62 -17.27
N ASP A 24 14.78 -3.94 -16.40
CA ASP A 24 13.37 -4.13 -16.76
C ASP A 24 12.65 -2.77 -16.76
N LYS A 25 12.11 -2.38 -17.92
CA LYS A 25 11.32 -1.15 -18.11
C LYS A 25 9.84 -1.43 -18.36
N THR A 26 9.35 -2.61 -17.99
CA THR A 26 7.92 -2.89 -18.01
C THR A 26 7.18 -1.92 -17.09
N PRO A 27 6.06 -1.33 -17.56
CA PRO A 27 5.21 -0.49 -16.72
C PRO A 27 4.83 -1.17 -15.41
N SER A 28 4.68 -0.39 -14.36
CA SER A 28 4.26 -0.89 -13.05
C SER A 28 2.79 -0.53 -12.77
N VAL A 29 2.22 -1.17 -11.75
CA VAL A 29 0.95 -0.77 -11.13
C VAL A 29 1.23 -0.31 -9.70
N VAL A 30 0.84 0.92 -9.40
CA VAL A 30 0.93 1.51 -8.06
C VAL A 30 -0.47 1.73 -7.50
N ILE A 31 -0.75 1.12 -6.36
CA ILE A 31 -1.98 1.33 -5.60
C ILE A 31 -1.67 2.10 -4.32
N THR A 32 -2.44 3.16 -4.05
CA THR A 32 -2.34 3.97 -2.83
C THR A 32 -3.67 3.91 -2.09
N LEU A 33 -3.68 3.46 -0.84
CA LEU A 33 -4.84 3.52 0.06
C LEU A 33 -4.56 4.53 1.16
N GLY A 34 -5.48 5.48 1.32
CA GLY A 34 -5.27 6.66 2.15
C GLY A 34 -4.28 7.60 1.46
N VAL A 35 -4.81 8.36 0.51
CA VAL A 35 -4.04 9.33 -0.26
C VAL A 35 -3.62 10.49 0.64
N GLY A 36 -4.49 10.90 1.56
CA GLY A 36 -4.25 12.04 2.44
C GLY A 36 -4.01 13.34 1.65
N TRP A 37 -3.31 14.28 2.29
CA TRP A 37 -3.06 15.62 1.72
C TRP A 37 -1.66 15.77 1.11
N ASP A 38 -0.98 14.65 0.84
CA ASP A 38 0.38 14.66 0.32
C ASP A 38 0.64 13.49 -0.63
N VAL A 39 0.85 13.83 -1.91
CA VAL A 39 1.15 12.88 -2.99
C VAL A 39 2.58 13.02 -3.53
N LEU A 40 3.47 13.68 -2.78
CA LEU A 40 4.83 13.96 -3.27
C LEU A 40 5.63 12.69 -3.56
N ALA A 41 5.41 11.62 -2.79
CA ALA A 41 6.07 10.34 -3.04
C ALA A 41 5.59 9.71 -4.36
N GLU A 42 4.27 9.72 -4.59
CA GLU A 42 3.63 9.19 -5.79
C GLU A 42 4.02 10.01 -7.03
N GLN A 43 4.09 11.34 -6.92
CA GLN A 43 4.60 12.21 -7.98
C GLN A 43 6.07 11.92 -8.33
N LYS A 44 6.91 11.65 -7.32
CA LYS A 44 8.31 11.24 -7.54
C LYS A 44 8.37 9.86 -8.18
N LEU A 45 7.59 8.89 -7.71
CA LEU A 45 7.49 7.56 -8.32
C LEU A 45 7.06 7.67 -9.79
N LYS A 46 6.05 8.48 -10.12
CA LYS A 46 5.58 8.71 -11.50
C LYS A 46 6.66 9.25 -12.42
N LYS A 47 7.60 10.05 -11.90
CA LYS A 47 8.73 10.58 -12.67
C LYS A 47 9.85 9.56 -12.91
N ILE A 48 10.00 8.59 -12.02
CA ILE A 48 11.13 7.63 -12.03
C ILE A 48 10.73 6.29 -12.66
N LEU A 49 9.49 5.83 -12.43
CA LEU A 49 8.98 4.57 -12.93
C LEU A 49 8.79 4.61 -14.46
N PRO A 50 8.82 3.45 -15.14
CA PRO A 50 8.69 3.40 -16.60
C PRO A 50 7.41 4.06 -17.11
N ASN A 51 7.48 4.65 -18.31
CA ASN A 51 6.34 5.24 -18.97
C ASN A 51 5.21 4.21 -19.15
N GLY A 52 3.96 4.63 -18.98
CA GLY A 52 2.80 3.74 -18.97
C GLY A 52 2.49 3.09 -17.63
N THR A 53 3.29 3.36 -16.58
CA THR A 53 2.96 2.94 -15.20
C THR A 53 1.61 3.51 -14.78
N LEU A 54 0.75 2.65 -14.25
CA LEU A 54 -0.58 3.00 -13.79
C LEU A 54 -0.56 3.34 -12.30
N PHE A 55 -1.30 4.39 -11.92
CA PHE A 55 -1.44 4.83 -10.55
C PHE A 55 -2.92 4.91 -10.20
N PHE A 56 -3.32 4.21 -9.14
CA PHE A 56 -4.69 4.23 -8.62
C PHE A 56 -4.65 4.60 -7.14
N GLY A 57 -5.44 5.60 -6.74
CA GLY A 57 -5.48 6.10 -5.37
C GLY A 57 -6.90 6.03 -4.85
N ALA A 58 -7.07 5.55 -3.62
CA ALA A 58 -8.36 5.49 -2.96
C ALA A 58 -8.32 6.21 -1.62
N ASP A 59 -9.27 7.13 -1.44
CA ASP A 59 -9.46 7.87 -0.21
C ASP A 59 -10.91 8.35 -0.13
N PRO A 60 -11.61 8.22 1.01
CA PRO A 60 -12.98 8.69 1.13
C PRO A 60 -13.14 10.23 1.08
N MET A 61 -12.07 10.99 1.31
CA MET A 61 -12.11 12.46 1.27
C MET A 61 -11.95 12.96 -0.17
N TYR A 62 -13.04 13.40 -0.80
CA TYR A 62 -13.05 13.75 -2.21
C TYR A 62 -12.40 15.10 -2.56
N GLU A 63 -12.86 16.21 -1.98
CA GLU A 63 -12.66 17.55 -2.57
C GLU A 63 -11.19 17.92 -2.85
N GLU A 64 -10.27 17.67 -1.93
CA GLU A 64 -8.85 18.03 -2.10
C GLU A 64 -8.02 16.85 -2.60
N ASN A 65 -8.26 15.65 -2.09
CA ASN A 65 -7.43 14.49 -2.41
C ASN A 65 -7.67 14.04 -3.85
N ALA A 66 -8.88 14.21 -4.39
CA ALA A 66 -9.17 13.91 -5.78
C ALA A 66 -8.37 14.82 -6.72
N ALA A 67 -8.38 16.13 -6.50
CA ALA A 67 -7.65 17.09 -7.32
C ALA A 67 -6.13 16.83 -7.23
N LEU A 68 -5.63 16.58 -6.01
CA LEU A 68 -4.23 16.33 -5.75
C LEU A 68 -3.75 15.03 -6.43
N TYR A 69 -4.47 13.92 -6.22
CA TYR A 69 -4.09 12.62 -6.80
C TYR A 69 -4.31 12.54 -8.31
N SER A 70 -5.24 13.30 -8.87
CA SER A 70 -5.45 13.36 -10.33
C SER A 70 -4.21 13.85 -11.09
N THR A 71 -3.27 14.53 -10.42
CA THR A 71 -1.95 14.86 -11.00
C THR A 71 -1.05 13.64 -11.18
N VAL A 72 -1.29 12.58 -10.41
CA VAL A 72 -0.56 11.32 -10.39
C VAL A 72 -1.28 10.27 -11.23
N GLY A 73 -2.54 9.99 -10.95
CA GLY A 73 -3.28 8.89 -11.57
C GLY A 73 -4.77 8.98 -11.35
N GLN A 74 -5.47 7.85 -11.41
CA GLN A 74 -6.91 7.80 -11.23
C GLN A 74 -7.25 7.74 -9.74
N PHE A 75 -8.16 8.61 -9.30
CA PHE A 75 -8.63 8.69 -7.92
C PHE A 75 -10.00 8.02 -7.76
N PHE A 76 -10.21 7.35 -6.63
CA PHE A 76 -11.46 6.74 -6.22
C PHE A 76 -11.90 7.28 -4.85
N PRO A 77 -13.07 7.93 -4.74
CA PRO A 77 -13.58 8.49 -3.50
C PRO A 77 -14.18 7.42 -2.57
N LEU A 78 -13.39 6.42 -2.20
CA LEU A 78 -13.84 5.23 -1.50
C LEU A 78 -12.90 4.93 -0.32
N ALA A 79 -13.49 4.60 0.83
CA ALA A 79 -12.75 3.92 1.88
C ALA A 79 -12.57 2.45 1.46
N ILE A 80 -11.34 1.94 1.49
CA ILE A 80 -11.04 0.56 1.15
C ILE A 80 -10.79 -0.23 2.43
N GLY A 81 -11.47 -1.36 2.58
CA GLY A 81 -11.33 -2.26 3.72
C GLY A 81 -11.38 -3.73 3.30
N ASN A 82 -11.49 -4.63 4.27
CA ASN A 82 -11.61 -6.07 4.03
C ASN A 82 -13.03 -6.49 3.61
N GLU A 83 -14.04 -5.64 3.84
CA GLU A 83 -15.44 -5.97 3.64
C GLU A 83 -16.21 -4.77 3.09
N THR A 84 -17.17 -5.03 2.20
CA THR A 84 -18.10 -4.02 1.70
C THR A 84 -19.20 -3.79 2.73
N LYS A 85 -19.15 -2.66 3.45
CA LYS A 85 -20.12 -2.33 4.51
C LYS A 85 -20.19 -0.83 4.79
N LEU A 86 -21.25 -0.44 5.49
CA LEU A 86 -21.34 0.87 6.13
C LEU A 86 -20.66 0.81 7.50
N SER A 87 -19.51 1.44 7.67
CA SER A 87 -18.76 1.46 8.93
C SER A 87 -18.02 2.78 9.16
N LYS A 88 -17.38 2.91 10.32
CA LYS A 88 -16.59 4.09 10.66
C LYS A 88 -15.19 4.00 10.07
N ALA A 89 -14.76 5.04 9.37
CA ALA A 89 -13.36 5.29 9.03
C ALA A 89 -12.83 6.45 9.87
N PHE A 90 -11.55 6.40 10.23
CA PHE A 90 -10.86 7.52 10.88
C PHE A 90 -10.27 8.40 9.78
N VAL A 91 -10.79 9.62 9.65
CA VAL A 91 -10.46 10.51 8.53
C VAL A 91 -10.19 11.91 9.04
N MET A 92 -9.52 12.72 8.21
CA MET A 92 -9.21 14.11 8.50
C MET A 92 -9.96 15.05 7.54
N PRO A 93 -11.21 15.44 7.86
CA PRO A 93 -11.97 16.38 7.05
C PRO A 93 -11.30 17.76 7.06
N LYS A 94 -11.29 18.41 5.90
CA LYS A 94 -10.76 19.76 5.71
C LYS A 94 -11.30 20.77 6.73
N GLN A 95 -12.60 20.68 7.04
CA GLN A 95 -13.30 21.58 7.95
C GLN A 95 -12.72 21.54 9.37
N LEU A 96 -12.03 20.45 9.74
CA LEU A 96 -11.49 20.23 11.07
C LEU A 96 -9.99 20.55 11.20
N LYS A 97 -9.36 21.08 10.14
CA LYS A 97 -8.01 21.68 10.15
C LYS A 97 -6.96 20.83 10.88
N GLY A 98 -6.75 19.59 10.43
CA GLY A 98 -5.73 18.71 11.01
C GLY A 98 -6.23 17.77 12.11
N LYS A 99 -7.52 17.80 12.44
CA LYS A 99 -8.11 16.89 13.43
C LYS A 99 -8.79 15.70 12.76
N TYR A 100 -8.42 14.52 13.21
CA TYR A 100 -9.06 13.29 12.81
C TYR A 100 -10.34 13.02 13.60
N VAL A 101 -11.33 12.46 12.91
CA VAL A 101 -12.62 12.05 13.47
C VAL A 101 -13.09 10.76 12.85
N PHE A 102 -13.87 9.99 13.59
CA PHE A 102 -14.59 8.87 13.02
C PHE A 102 -15.81 9.35 12.24
N GLN A 103 -15.92 8.96 10.98
CA GLN A 103 -17.09 9.20 10.15
C GLN A 103 -17.62 7.89 9.57
N THR A 104 -18.94 7.74 9.58
CA THR A 104 -19.59 6.60 8.95
C THR A 104 -19.63 6.80 7.44
N MET A 105 -19.10 5.83 6.69
CA MET A 105 -19.05 5.86 5.23
C MET A 105 -19.08 4.45 4.67
N VAL A 106 -19.31 4.34 3.36
CA VAL A 106 -19.26 3.05 2.67
C VAL A 106 -17.81 2.66 2.49
N HIS A 107 -17.45 1.50 3.03
CA HIS A 107 -16.22 0.80 2.70
C HIS A 107 -16.50 -0.14 1.54
N LEU A 108 -15.58 -0.18 0.57
CA LEU A 108 -15.55 -1.20 -0.47
C LEU A 108 -14.48 -2.23 -0.12
N ASP A 109 -14.77 -3.51 -0.31
CA ASP A 109 -13.78 -4.56 -0.13
C ASP A 109 -12.64 -4.43 -1.15
N VAL A 110 -11.41 -4.67 -0.68
CA VAL A 110 -10.19 -4.52 -1.47
C VAL A 110 -10.16 -5.44 -2.69
N ILE A 111 -10.78 -6.62 -2.61
CA ILE A 111 -10.79 -7.59 -3.72
C ILE A 111 -11.63 -7.05 -4.88
N THR A 112 -12.82 -6.52 -4.61
CA THR A 112 -13.67 -5.85 -5.61
C THR A 112 -12.97 -4.62 -6.19
N PHE A 113 -12.33 -3.82 -5.34
CA PHE A 113 -11.55 -2.67 -5.81
C PHE A 113 -10.48 -3.09 -6.83
N LEU A 114 -9.66 -4.08 -6.49
CA LEU A 114 -8.55 -4.53 -7.33
C LEU A 114 -8.99 -5.30 -8.58
N THR A 115 -10.06 -6.11 -8.49
CA THR A 115 -10.47 -7.00 -9.60
C THR A 115 -11.50 -6.37 -10.53
N LYS A 116 -12.34 -5.45 -10.04
CA LYS A 116 -13.45 -4.87 -10.82
C LYS A 116 -13.20 -3.43 -11.22
N LEU A 117 -12.66 -2.62 -10.31
CA LEU A 117 -12.46 -1.18 -10.56
C LEU A 117 -11.13 -0.92 -11.25
N THR A 118 -10.01 -1.33 -10.66
CA THR A 118 -8.67 -1.11 -11.25
C THR A 118 -8.30 -2.20 -12.25
N ARG A 119 -8.80 -3.42 -12.06
CA ARG A 119 -8.48 -4.63 -12.86
C ARG A 119 -6.98 -4.94 -12.87
N THR A 120 -6.37 -4.87 -11.69
CA THR A 120 -4.93 -5.00 -11.49
C THR A 120 -4.60 -6.21 -10.61
N PRO A 121 -4.54 -7.43 -11.18
CA PRO A 121 -4.21 -8.64 -10.42
C PRO A 121 -2.73 -8.68 -10.00
N ILE A 122 -1.87 -7.85 -10.59
CA ILE A 122 -0.47 -7.72 -10.18
C ILE A 122 -0.24 -6.28 -9.78
N ILE A 123 0.14 -6.08 -8.52
CA ILE A 123 0.44 -4.80 -7.92
C ILE A 123 1.95 -4.76 -7.67
N ASP A 124 2.65 -3.92 -8.42
CA ASP A 124 4.08 -3.74 -8.27
C ASP A 124 4.42 -3.00 -6.97
N GLN A 125 3.63 -1.98 -6.63
CA GLN A 125 3.77 -1.19 -5.41
C GLN A 125 2.42 -0.94 -4.75
N PHE A 126 2.27 -1.39 -3.52
CA PHE A 126 1.15 -1.07 -2.65
C PHE A 126 1.61 -0.07 -1.59
N LEU A 127 0.92 1.06 -1.47
CA LEU A 127 1.16 2.09 -0.45
C LEU A 127 -0.09 2.12 0.44
N MET A 128 0.06 1.75 1.70
CA MET A 128 -1.04 1.57 2.65
C MET A 128 -0.85 2.50 3.85
N ASP A 129 -1.72 3.49 3.94
CA ASP A 129 -1.78 4.48 5.02
C ASP A 129 -3.27 4.84 5.23
N ASN A 130 -4.09 3.84 5.58
CA ASN A 130 -5.55 3.96 5.60
C ASN A 130 -6.15 4.04 7.00
N GLU A 131 -5.32 4.35 8.01
CA GLU A 131 -5.73 4.71 9.37
C GLU A 131 -6.38 3.54 10.12
N GLY A 132 -5.80 2.34 10.01
CA GLY A 132 -6.19 1.14 10.78
C GLY A 132 -6.58 -0.11 9.98
N PRO A 133 -7.16 -0.04 8.77
CA PRO A 133 -7.47 -1.24 7.99
C PRO A 133 -6.24 -2.06 7.57
N GLU A 134 -5.01 -1.57 7.71
CA GLU A 134 -3.79 -2.34 7.42
C GLU A 134 -3.74 -3.66 8.22
N TYR A 135 -4.29 -3.66 9.44
CA TYR A 135 -4.38 -4.85 10.29
C TYR A 135 -5.29 -5.94 9.74
N ASP A 136 -6.24 -5.60 8.88
CA ASP A 136 -7.14 -6.57 8.24
C ASP A 136 -6.66 -6.91 6.83
N LEU A 137 -6.10 -5.94 6.12
CA LEU A 137 -5.64 -6.10 4.74
C LEU A 137 -4.32 -6.88 4.62
N LEU A 138 -3.35 -6.67 5.52
CA LEU A 138 -2.08 -7.41 5.46
C LEU A 138 -2.28 -8.92 5.66
N PRO A 139 -3.10 -9.41 6.62
CA PRO A 139 -3.43 -10.83 6.70
C PRO A 139 -4.06 -11.42 5.44
N MET A 140 -4.88 -10.66 4.70
CA MET A 140 -5.51 -11.14 3.46
C MET A 140 -4.49 -11.46 2.35
N MET A 141 -3.26 -10.96 2.47
CA MET A 141 -2.15 -11.23 1.54
C MET A 141 -1.35 -12.48 1.92
N GLY A 142 -1.71 -13.15 3.02
CA GLY A 142 -1.08 -14.39 3.47
C GLY A 142 -1.29 -15.57 2.51
N VAL A 143 -0.52 -16.64 2.71
CA VAL A 143 -0.57 -17.84 1.86
C VAL A 143 -1.94 -18.50 1.95
N GLY A 144 -2.57 -18.73 0.79
CA GLY A 144 -3.91 -19.31 0.65
C GLY A 144 -5.07 -18.40 1.05
N GLN A 145 -4.78 -17.13 1.39
CA GLN A 145 -5.79 -16.17 1.82
C GLN A 145 -6.47 -15.47 0.63
N GLU A 146 -7.26 -14.42 0.89
CA GLU A 146 -8.17 -13.82 -0.07
C GLU A 146 -7.47 -13.28 -1.32
N PHE A 147 -6.24 -12.77 -1.22
CA PHE A 147 -5.48 -12.33 -2.39
C PHE A 147 -5.15 -13.52 -3.31
N ASP A 148 -4.68 -14.64 -2.76
CA ASP A 148 -4.38 -15.86 -3.52
C ASP A 148 -5.64 -16.43 -4.17
N GLN A 149 -6.73 -16.50 -3.41
CA GLN A 149 -8.03 -17.00 -3.88
C GLN A 149 -8.57 -16.20 -5.06
N ASN A 150 -8.12 -14.95 -5.23
CA ASN A 150 -8.53 -14.05 -6.30
C ASN A 150 -7.41 -13.80 -7.34
N GLY A 151 -6.29 -14.52 -7.25
CA GLY A 151 -5.17 -14.39 -8.18
C GLY A 151 -4.48 -13.02 -8.14
N ILE A 152 -4.48 -12.37 -6.97
CA ILE A 152 -3.89 -11.06 -6.75
C ILE A 152 -2.50 -11.23 -6.13
N VAL A 153 -1.51 -10.55 -6.70
CA VAL A 153 -0.13 -10.53 -6.23
C VAL A 153 0.28 -9.10 -5.91
N ALA A 154 0.75 -8.85 -4.69
CA ALA A 154 1.42 -7.60 -4.32
C ALA A 154 2.91 -7.86 -4.15
N CYS A 155 3.75 -7.15 -4.93
CA CYS A 155 5.19 -7.33 -4.92
C CYS A 155 5.88 -6.53 -3.83
N GLN A 156 5.71 -5.20 -3.82
CA GLN A 156 6.32 -4.31 -2.83
C GLN A 156 5.24 -3.60 -2.05
N ILE A 157 5.32 -3.60 -0.72
CA ILE A 157 4.30 -3.02 0.15
C ILE A 157 4.98 -2.04 1.09
N ASN A 158 4.60 -0.77 1.03
CA ASN A 158 4.83 0.17 2.12
C ASN A 158 3.55 0.21 2.95
N ALA A 159 3.64 -0.14 4.22
CA ALA A 159 2.50 -0.10 5.13
C ALA A 159 2.84 0.70 6.37
N GLU A 160 2.02 1.71 6.65
CA GLU A 160 1.98 2.43 7.92
C GLU A 160 1.01 1.70 8.86
N ILE A 161 1.56 0.85 9.72
CA ILE A 161 0.76 0.11 10.69
C ILE A 161 0.49 1.03 11.89
N HIS A 162 -0.71 1.60 11.89
CA HIS A 162 -1.16 2.60 12.85
C HIS A 162 -1.19 2.08 14.30
N SER A 163 -0.77 2.93 15.24
CA SER A 163 -0.79 2.67 16.68
C SER A 163 -1.94 3.42 17.36
N GLY A 164 -2.46 2.92 18.47
CA GLY A 164 -3.36 3.69 19.34
C GLY A 164 -4.84 3.33 19.26
N HIS A 165 -5.20 2.27 18.53
CA HIS A 165 -6.53 1.67 18.59
C HIS A 165 -6.61 0.55 19.66
N THR A 166 -7.82 0.08 19.94
CA THR A 166 -8.06 -1.07 20.83
C THR A 166 -7.33 -2.32 20.34
N ASN A 167 -6.67 -3.04 21.25
CA ASN A 167 -5.98 -4.30 21.00
C ASN A 167 -4.89 -4.25 19.91
N PHE A 168 -4.26 -3.07 19.71
CA PHE A 168 -3.26 -2.91 18.65
C PHE A 168 -2.07 -3.86 18.80
N LYS A 169 -1.65 -4.17 20.04
CA LYS A 169 -0.52 -5.08 20.30
C LYS A 169 -0.84 -6.50 19.84
N GLU A 170 -2.03 -6.99 20.14
CA GLU A 170 -2.50 -8.31 19.77
C GLU A 170 -2.64 -8.44 18.26
N ARG A 171 -3.26 -7.42 17.61
CA ARG A 171 -3.41 -7.40 16.15
C ARG A 171 -2.06 -7.31 15.44
N PHE A 172 -1.16 -6.46 15.92
CA PHE A 172 0.20 -6.36 15.37
C PHE A 172 0.96 -7.67 15.50
N ALA A 173 0.91 -8.31 16.68
CA ALA A 173 1.53 -9.61 16.89
C ALA A 173 0.97 -10.68 15.96
N ALA A 174 -0.34 -10.66 15.67
CA ALA A 174 -0.97 -11.59 14.73
C ALA A 174 -0.46 -11.37 13.30
N VAL A 175 -0.41 -10.12 12.82
CA VAL A 175 0.14 -9.77 11.49
C VAL A 175 1.58 -10.25 11.37
N MET A 176 2.42 -9.95 12.36
CA MET A 176 3.83 -10.35 12.34
C MET A 176 4.02 -11.87 12.37
N LYS A 177 3.24 -12.59 13.18
CA LYS A 177 3.26 -14.07 13.19
C LYS A 177 2.86 -14.65 11.84
N GLY A 178 1.82 -14.10 11.20
CA GLY A 178 1.38 -14.51 9.86
C GLY A 178 2.51 -14.35 8.84
N LEU A 179 3.08 -13.14 8.74
CA LEU A 179 4.19 -12.86 7.81
C LEU A 179 5.39 -13.82 8.01
N LEU A 180 5.77 -14.08 9.27
CA LEU A 180 6.89 -14.97 9.59
C LEU A 180 6.60 -16.44 9.29
N ASN A 181 5.37 -16.90 9.51
CA ASN A 181 4.97 -18.28 9.23
C ASN A 181 4.89 -18.54 7.72
N ASP A 182 4.32 -17.60 6.98
CA ASP A 182 4.09 -17.71 5.55
C ASP A 182 5.39 -17.67 4.75
N ARG A 183 6.40 -16.92 5.24
CA ARG A 183 7.71 -16.72 4.57
C ARG A 183 7.62 -16.15 3.15
N ARG A 184 6.44 -15.70 2.73
CA ARG A 184 6.18 -15.04 1.45
C ARG A 184 6.81 -13.66 1.36
N TYR A 185 6.68 -12.89 2.44
CA TYR A 185 7.14 -11.50 2.50
C TYR A 185 8.33 -11.36 3.43
N ALA A 186 9.40 -10.74 2.95
CA ALA A 186 10.51 -10.33 3.80
C ALA A 186 10.39 -8.84 4.14
N ILE A 187 10.69 -8.51 5.40
CA ILE A 187 10.68 -7.14 5.91
C ILE A 187 12.08 -6.54 5.72
N PHE A 188 12.23 -5.58 4.80
CA PHE A 188 13.54 -4.94 4.54
C PHE A 188 13.75 -3.69 5.37
N LYS A 189 12.67 -3.03 5.78
CA LYS A 189 12.75 -1.80 6.55
C LYS A 189 11.59 -1.70 7.52
N VAL A 190 11.92 -1.24 8.73
CA VAL A 190 10.97 -0.76 9.73
C VAL A 190 11.46 0.59 10.23
N VAL A 191 10.60 1.58 10.24
CA VAL A 191 10.80 2.89 10.86
C VAL A 191 9.70 3.08 11.91
N THR A 192 10.08 3.46 13.13
CA THR A 192 9.12 3.63 14.23
C THR A 192 9.13 5.08 14.69
N THR A 193 8.07 5.81 14.38
CA THR A 193 7.89 7.25 14.67
C THR A 193 6.51 7.53 15.26
N GLY A 194 6.04 6.63 16.13
CA GLY A 194 4.66 6.58 16.64
C GLY A 194 3.91 5.40 16.03
N HIS A 195 3.92 5.30 14.70
CA HIS A 195 3.43 4.16 13.94
C HIS A 195 4.60 3.28 13.46
N HIS A 196 4.29 2.07 12.98
CA HIS A 196 5.28 1.19 12.35
C HIS A 196 5.19 1.29 10.83
N ARG A 197 6.13 2.03 10.24
CA ARG A 197 6.27 2.14 8.77
C ARG A 197 7.16 1.03 8.27
N THR A 198 6.60 0.13 7.48
CA THR A 198 7.28 -1.08 7.03
C THR A 198 7.40 -1.10 5.51
N PHE A 199 8.49 -1.68 5.01
CA PHE A 199 8.61 -2.08 3.62
C PHE A 199 8.76 -3.61 3.54
N LEU A 200 7.81 -4.23 2.85
CA LEU A 200 7.72 -5.67 2.60
C LEU A 200 7.96 -5.95 1.12
N LEU A 201 8.61 -7.06 0.84
CA LEU A 201 8.82 -7.54 -0.52
C LEU A 201 8.42 -9.01 -0.62
N ASN A 202 7.65 -9.36 -1.66
CA ASN A 202 7.25 -10.73 -1.97
C ASN A 202 8.41 -11.51 -2.60
N PHE A 203 8.87 -12.55 -1.90
CA PHE A 203 9.93 -13.47 -2.34
C PHE A 203 9.40 -14.80 -2.86
N GLU A 204 8.11 -15.09 -2.67
CA GLU A 204 7.50 -16.33 -3.16
C GLU A 204 7.10 -16.20 -4.63
N ASP A 205 6.53 -15.05 -5.02
CA ASP A 205 6.09 -14.86 -6.40
C ASP A 205 7.27 -14.60 -7.35
N ARG A 206 7.37 -15.45 -8.37
CA ARG A 206 8.45 -15.42 -9.36
C ARG A 206 8.54 -14.09 -10.10
N LYS A 207 7.41 -13.45 -10.43
CA LYS A 207 7.41 -12.17 -11.16
C LYS A 207 7.99 -11.05 -10.30
N CYS A 208 7.64 -11.03 -9.01
CA CYS A 208 8.20 -10.07 -8.06
C CYS A 208 9.72 -10.25 -7.91
N VAL A 209 10.18 -11.50 -7.79
CA VAL A 209 11.62 -11.81 -7.68
C VAL A 209 12.37 -11.47 -8.96
N GLU A 210 11.87 -11.88 -10.13
CA GLU A 210 12.50 -11.60 -11.42
C GLU A 210 12.59 -10.10 -11.69
N LYS A 211 11.50 -9.36 -11.41
CA LYS A 211 11.42 -7.92 -11.65
C LYS A 211 12.19 -7.09 -10.63
N TYR A 212 12.27 -7.46 -9.36
CA TYR A 212 12.86 -6.54 -8.35
C TYR A 212 14.17 -7.02 -7.75
N ILE A 213 14.41 -8.34 -7.72
CA ILE A 213 15.50 -8.91 -6.94
C ILE A 213 16.56 -9.59 -7.78
N ALA A 214 16.18 -10.34 -8.81
CA ALA A 214 17.09 -11.20 -9.57
C ALA A 214 18.29 -10.44 -10.16
N GLN A 215 18.13 -9.15 -10.49
CA GLN A 215 19.20 -8.28 -10.97
C GLN A 215 20.41 -8.14 -10.02
N PHE A 216 20.25 -8.40 -8.72
CA PHE A 216 21.33 -8.29 -7.72
C PHE A 216 22.12 -9.59 -7.51
N PHE A 217 21.59 -10.70 -8.02
CA PHE A 217 22.19 -12.04 -7.93
C PHE A 217 22.86 -12.51 -9.22
N LYS A 218 22.71 -11.74 -10.30
CA LYS A 218 23.40 -11.94 -11.57
C LYS A 218 24.78 -11.31 -11.57
#